data_AF-A0A162PQ47-F1
#
_entry.id   AF-A0A162PQ47-F1
#
_cell.length_a   1.000
_cell.length_b   1.000
_cell.length_c   1.000
_cell.angle_alpha   90.00
_cell.angle_beta   90.00
_cell.angle_gamma   90.00
#
_symmetry.space_group_name_H-M   'P 1'
#
loop_
_entity.id
_entity.type
_entity.pdbx_description
1 polymer ?
#
loop_
_entity_poly.entity_id
_entity_poly.type
_entity_poly.pdbx_seq_one_letter_code
_entity_poly.pdbx_strand_id
1 'polypeptide(L)'
;MFTSKNELIQSMGVEPEIAAFFVDRKLPEANRYWKGRYLYVAKGTGYLFIPLFFDLQFKAGLPLKQVLEEQYVQRMEQILHLAALYEFGEKEFYQHIREIELLINDQLQNPGLFGELHTYFQQPVLLKQGRIGTDNPPLNRGDALLYLLTTVAMPDTVLDRIIQSWYQLVPSFLLLDDIMDFQEDKETQEENSLSLYGYTAEGVKKAIEVAEANFAGLETLNPVLGRYFRNLLDRKKQTPYFKHILNN
;
A
#
# COMPACT_ATOMS: atom_id res chain seq x y z
N MET A 1 0.34 5.81 -20.11
CA MET A 1 1.49 4.88 -20.16
C MET A 1 1.14 3.69 -19.27
N PHE A 2 1.23 2.46 -19.79
CA PHE A 2 0.84 1.24 -19.08
C PHE A 2 2.05 0.60 -18.38
N THR A 3 1.83 -0.10 -17.27
CA THR A 3 2.88 -0.89 -16.61
C THR A 3 2.96 -2.26 -17.26
N SER A 4 4.12 -2.60 -17.81
CA SER A 4 4.32 -3.90 -18.46
C SER A 4 4.84 -4.97 -17.49
N LYS A 5 4.68 -6.25 -17.84
CA LYS A 5 5.31 -7.36 -17.10
C LYS A 5 6.82 -7.16 -16.95
N ASN A 6 7.48 -6.77 -18.05
CA ASN A 6 8.92 -6.53 -18.08
C ASN A 6 9.31 -5.37 -17.15
N GLU A 7 8.47 -4.34 -17.02
CA GLU A 7 8.71 -3.25 -16.08
C GLU A 7 8.66 -3.74 -14.62
N LEU A 8 7.61 -4.51 -14.25
CA LEU A 8 7.50 -5.11 -12.91
C LEU A 8 8.69 -6.03 -12.60
N ILE A 9 9.07 -6.90 -13.54
CA ILE A 9 10.14 -7.88 -13.34
C ILE A 9 11.51 -7.18 -13.25
N GLN A 10 11.86 -6.38 -14.26
CA GLN A 10 13.22 -5.83 -14.40
C GLN A 10 13.45 -4.62 -13.50
N SER A 11 12.44 -3.75 -13.37
CA SER A 11 12.61 -2.49 -12.64
C SER A 11 12.20 -2.59 -11.17
N MET A 12 11.32 -3.53 -10.81
CA MET A 12 10.78 -3.66 -9.44
C MET A 12 11.04 -5.05 -8.84
N GLY A 13 11.67 -5.96 -9.59
CA GLY A 13 12.07 -7.29 -9.12
C GLY A 13 10.91 -8.23 -8.84
N VAL A 14 9.72 -7.99 -9.38
CA VAL A 14 8.54 -8.84 -9.18
C VAL A 14 8.77 -10.22 -9.79
N GLU A 15 8.37 -11.26 -9.08
CA GLU A 15 8.39 -12.64 -9.58
C GLU A 15 7.60 -12.74 -10.92
N PRO A 16 8.16 -13.37 -11.97
CA PRO A 16 7.54 -13.42 -13.30
C PRO A 16 6.09 -13.93 -13.39
N GLU A 17 5.73 -14.98 -12.65
CA GLU A 17 4.36 -15.49 -12.59
C GLU A 17 3.42 -14.49 -11.92
N ILE A 18 3.86 -13.83 -10.84
CA ILE A 18 3.07 -12.76 -10.19
C ILE A 18 2.88 -11.57 -11.13
N ALA A 19 3.94 -11.12 -11.81
CA ALA A 19 3.87 -10.03 -12.78
C ALA A 19 2.93 -10.36 -13.93
N ALA A 20 3.02 -11.58 -14.48
CA ALA A 20 2.14 -12.03 -15.56
C ALA A 20 0.69 -12.12 -15.10
N PHE A 21 0.46 -12.71 -13.93
CA PHE A 21 -0.87 -12.90 -13.35
C PHE A 21 -1.61 -11.58 -13.24
N PHE A 22 -1.01 -10.53 -12.66
CA PHE A 22 -1.69 -9.25 -12.46
C PHE A 22 -1.77 -8.37 -13.70
N VAL A 23 -0.75 -8.38 -14.57
CA VAL A 23 -0.79 -7.55 -15.79
C VAL A 23 -1.82 -8.06 -16.80
N ASP A 24 -1.99 -9.39 -16.89
CA ASP A 24 -2.97 -9.99 -17.81
C ASP A 24 -4.38 -10.12 -17.19
N ARG A 25 -4.52 -9.82 -15.90
CA ARG A 25 -5.80 -9.98 -15.19
C ARG A 25 -6.85 -9.03 -15.78
N LYS A 26 -8.06 -9.57 -15.97
CA LYS A 26 -9.22 -8.76 -16.37
C LYS A 26 -9.68 -7.92 -15.20
N LEU A 27 -10.26 -6.76 -15.51
CA LEU A 27 -10.90 -5.94 -14.48
C LEU A 27 -12.09 -6.68 -13.86
N PRO A 28 -12.25 -6.64 -12.53
CA PRO A 28 -13.42 -7.20 -11.88
C PRO A 28 -14.67 -6.40 -12.28
N GLU A 29 -15.73 -7.11 -12.65
CA GLU A 29 -16.98 -6.51 -13.09
C GLU A 29 -17.65 -5.72 -11.97
N ALA A 30 -18.24 -4.56 -12.31
CA ALA A 30 -18.92 -3.67 -11.38
C ALA A 30 -18.09 -3.22 -10.15
N ASN A 31 -16.77 -3.39 -10.18
CA ASN A 31 -15.91 -3.01 -9.07
C ASN A 31 -15.61 -1.51 -9.09
N ARG A 32 -15.90 -0.85 -7.97
CA ARG A 32 -15.72 0.60 -7.83
C ARG A 32 -14.27 1.05 -7.94
N TYR A 33 -13.33 0.25 -7.45
CA TYR A 33 -11.91 0.57 -7.42
C TYR A 33 -11.29 0.71 -8.84
N TRP A 34 -11.78 -0.10 -9.78
CA TRP A 34 -11.38 -0.05 -11.19
C TRP A 34 -12.40 0.68 -12.08
N LYS A 35 -13.37 1.41 -11.52
CA LYS A 35 -14.38 2.13 -12.30
C LYS A 35 -13.72 3.09 -13.28
N GLY A 36 -14.05 2.97 -14.57
CA GLY A 36 -13.49 3.81 -15.64
C GLY A 36 -12.04 3.49 -16.03
N ARG A 37 -11.48 2.37 -15.55
CA ARG A 37 -10.14 1.92 -15.95
C ARG A 37 -10.23 0.91 -17.10
N TYR A 38 -9.12 0.77 -17.82
CA TYR A 38 -8.95 -0.20 -18.90
C TYR A 38 -7.94 -1.31 -18.55
N LEU A 39 -7.12 -1.09 -17.53
CA LEU A 39 -6.01 -1.95 -17.13
C LEU A 39 -6.08 -2.25 -15.65
N TYR A 40 -5.79 -3.49 -15.26
CA TYR A 40 -5.77 -3.92 -13.88
C TYR A 40 -4.63 -3.25 -13.09
N VAL A 41 -3.44 -3.21 -13.68
CA VAL A 41 -2.27 -2.50 -13.16
C VAL A 41 -1.99 -1.28 -14.03
N ALA A 42 -2.34 -0.10 -13.53
CA ALA A 42 -1.93 1.18 -14.12
C ALA A 42 -0.64 1.70 -13.45
N LYS A 43 0.03 2.65 -14.08
CA LYS A 43 1.30 3.22 -13.58
C LYS A 43 1.15 4.05 -12.29
N GLY A 44 -0.07 4.45 -11.94
CA GLY A 44 -0.33 5.20 -10.70
C GLY A 44 -0.05 4.36 -9.46
N THR A 45 0.42 5.02 -8.41
CA THR A 45 0.73 4.44 -7.09
C THR A 45 -0.44 3.61 -6.54
N GLY A 46 -1.67 4.09 -6.75
CA GLY A 46 -2.90 3.39 -6.42
C GLY A 46 -3.01 1.98 -6.98
N TYR A 47 -2.53 1.67 -8.18
CA TYR A 47 -2.68 0.30 -8.73
C TYR A 47 -1.40 -0.52 -8.64
N LEU A 48 -0.25 0.16 -8.62
CA LEU A 48 1.05 -0.48 -8.67
C LEU A 48 1.38 -1.25 -7.38
N PHE A 49 0.84 -0.84 -6.23
CA PHE A 49 1.11 -1.54 -4.97
C PHE A 49 0.57 -2.99 -4.97
N ILE A 50 -0.45 -3.31 -5.77
CA ILE A 50 -1.10 -4.63 -5.77
C ILE A 50 -0.10 -5.75 -6.14
N PRO A 51 0.50 -5.76 -7.35
CA PRO A 51 1.46 -6.81 -7.71
C PRO A 51 2.71 -6.79 -6.81
N LEU A 52 3.11 -5.62 -6.32
CA LEU A 52 4.24 -5.49 -5.42
C LEU A 52 3.96 -6.11 -4.05
N PHE A 53 2.79 -5.89 -3.49
CA PHE A 53 2.42 -6.44 -2.19
C PHE A 53 2.28 -7.97 -2.25
N PHE A 54 1.72 -8.51 -3.33
CA PHE A 54 1.66 -9.97 -3.54
C PHE A 54 3.06 -10.58 -3.71
N ASP A 55 3.97 -9.90 -4.42
CA ASP A 55 5.39 -10.30 -4.50
C ASP A 55 6.10 -10.28 -3.14
N LEU A 56 5.82 -9.27 -2.31
CA LEU A 56 6.35 -9.23 -0.94
C LEU A 56 5.78 -10.35 -0.06
N GLN A 57 4.49 -10.71 -0.21
CA GLN A 57 3.91 -11.87 0.47
C GLN A 57 4.64 -13.17 0.09
N PHE A 58 4.89 -13.38 -1.21
CA PHE A 58 5.65 -14.51 -1.70
C PHE A 58 7.07 -14.55 -1.11
N LYS A 59 7.80 -13.43 -1.21
CA LYS A 59 9.18 -13.33 -0.71
C LYS A 59 9.30 -13.43 0.82
N ALA A 60 8.24 -13.06 1.54
CA ALA A 60 8.15 -13.23 2.98
C ALA A 60 7.98 -14.72 3.38
N GLY A 61 7.53 -15.57 2.45
CA GLY A 61 7.43 -17.02 2.64
C GLY A 61 6.05 -17.61 2.35
N LEU A 62 5.07 -16.82 1.91
CA LEU A 62 3.78 -17.36 1.52
C LEU A 62 3.92 -18.13 0.19
N PRO A 63 3.42 -19.39 0.08
CA PRO A 63 3.55 -20.16 -1.15
C PRO A 63 2.93 -19.44 -2.36
N LEU A 64 3.63 -19.44 -3.49
CA LEU A 64 3.16 -18.79 -4.72
C LEU A 64 1.75 -19.24 -5.12
N LYS A 65 1.43 -20.54 -4.95
CA LYS A 65 0.10 -21.10 -5.21
C LYS A 65 -1.01 -20.44 -4.37
N GLN A 66 -0.72 -20.07 -3.12
CA GLN A 66 -1.68 -19.38 -2.25
C GLN A 66 -1.78 -17.90 -2.63
N VAL A 67 -0.63 -17.25 -2.88
CA VAL A 67 -0.56 -15.85 -3.34
C VAL A 67 -1.37 -15.64 -4.62
N LEU A 68 -1.31 -16.59 -5.56
CA LEU A 68 -2.02 -16.54 -6.85
C LEU A 68 -3.34 -17.31 -6.87
N GLU A 69 -3.86 -17.70 -5.70
CA GLU A 69 -5.15 -18.37 -5.63
C GLU A 69 -6.27 -17.39 -6.02
N GLU A 70 -7.09 -17.77 -7.01
CA GLU A 70 -8.14 -16.90 -7.55
C GLU A 70 -9.09 -16.37 -6.46
N GLN A 71 -9.46 -17.21 -5.49
CA GLN A 71 -10.31 -16.78 -4.37
C GLN A 71 -9.63 -15.74 -3.48
N TYR A 72 -8.32 -15.87 -3.27
CA TYR A 72 -7.55 -14.92 -2.47
C TYR A 72 -7.48 -13.55 -3.16
N VAL A 73 -7.25 -13.55 -4.48
CA VAL A 73 -7.22 -12.33 -5.28
C VAL A 73 -8.61 -11.68 -5.39
N GLN A 74 -9.67 -12.47 -5.58
CA GLN A 74 -11.04 -11.94 -5.61
C GLN A 74 -11.45 -11.27 -4.29
N ARG A 75 -11.02 -11.81 -3.14
CA ARG A 75 -11.23 -11.15 -1.84
C ARG A 75 -10.52 -9.81 -1.78
N MET A 76 -9.29 -9.73 -2.26
CA MET A 76 -8.58 -8.46 -2.35
C MET A 76 -9.35 -7.46 -3.21
N GLU A 77 -9.88 -7.87 -4.36
CA GLU A 77 -10.69 -7.01 -5.23
C GLU A 77 -11.96 -6.52 -4.53
N GLN A 78 -12.62 -7.38 -3.74
CA GLN A 78 -13.81 -7.03 -2.96
C GLN A 78 -13.47 -6.07 -1.80
N ILE A 79 -12.35 -6.26 -1.12
CA ILE A 79 -11.89 -5.32 -0.09
C ILE A 79 -11.60 -3.95 -0.71
N LEU A 80 -10.89 -3.91 -1.84
CA LEU A 80 -10.62 -2.65 -2.56
C LEU A 80 -11.90 -2.00 -3.10
N HIS A 81 -12.91 -2.79 -3.47
CA HIS A 81 -14.23 -2.26 -3.83
C HIS A 81 -14.85 -1.50 -2.66
N LEU A 82 -14.86 -2.09 -1.46
CA LEU A 82 -15.41 -1.48 -0.25
C LEU A 82 -14.62 -0.24 0.16
N ALA A 83 -13.28 -0.29 0.07
CA ALA A 83 -12.42 0.86 0.29
C ALA A 83 -12.76 2.01 -0.68
N ALA A 84 -12.92 1.72 -1.97
CA ALA A 84 -13.31 2.73 -2.96
C ALA A 84 -14.70 3.33 -2.67
N LEU A 85 -15.69 2.54 -2.25
CA LEU A 85 -17.02 3.07 -1.91
C LEU A 85 -16.92 4.10 -0.76
N TYR A 86 -16.08 3.84 0.23
CA TYR A 86 -15.76 4.81 1.28
C TYR A 86 -15.05 6.05 0.74
N GLU A 87 -13.99 5.88 -0.06
CA GLU A 87 -13.24 7.01 -0.64
C GLU A 87 -14.11 7.91 -1.52
N PHE A 88 -15.13 7.35 -2.19
CA PHE A 88 -16.09 8.12 -2.98
C PHE A 88 -17.27 8.69 -2.17
N GLY A 89 -17.27 8.55 -0.83
CA GLY A 89 -18.31 9.07 0.05
C GLY A 89 -19.65 8.33 -0.04
N GLU A 90 -19.66 7.12 -0.60
CA GLU A 90 -20.86 6.29 -0.71
C GLU A 90 -21.14 5.50 0.58
N LYS A 91 -20.16 5.44 1.50
CA LYS A 91 -20.23 4.78 2.80
C LYS A 91 -19.44 5.56 3.85
N GLU A 92 -19.88 5.44 5.10
CA GLU A 92 -19.10 5.90 6.25
C GLU A 92 -17.96 4.92 6.57
N PHE A 93 -16.90 5.42 7.22
CA PHE A 93 -15.72 4.61 7.56
C PHE A 93 -16.06 3.31 8.31
N TYR A 94 -16.84 3.40 9.40
CA TYR A 94 -17.23 2.23 10.19
C TYR A 94 -18.08 1.22 9.41
N GLN A 95 -18.90 1.69 8.46
CA GLN A 95 -19.72 0.82 7.63
C GLN A 95 -18.85 0.02 6.65
N HIS A 96 -17.87 0.68 6.03
CA HIS A 96 -16.84 0.02 5.21
C HIS A 96 -16.17 -1.10 6.01
N ILE A 97 -15.66 -0.81 7.22
CA ILE A 97 -14.88 -1.80 7.98
C ILE A 97 -15.76 -2.99 8.35
N ARG A 98 -17.00 -2.71 8.77
CA ARG A 98 -17.94 -3.77 9.11
C ARG A 98 -18.27 -4.68 7.94
N GLU A 99 -18.41 -4.13 6.74
CA GLU A 99 -18.66 -4.93 5.53
C GLU A 99 -17.46 -5.81 5.15
N ILE A 100 -16.23 -5.34 5.36
CA ILE A 100 -15.03 -6.16 5.19
C ILE A 100 -15.01 -7.31 6.19
N GLU A 101 -15.32 -7.07 7.46
CA GLU A 101 -15.39 -8.11 8.48
C GLU A 101 -16.43 -9.19 8.14
N LEU A 102 -17.61 -8.77 7.66
CA LEU A 102 -18.66 -9.69 7.22
C LEU A 102 -18.24 -10.49 5.99
N LEU A 103 -17.54 -9.85 5.04
CA LEU A 103 -17.04 -10.49 3.83
C LEU A 103 -16.08 -11.66 4.14
N ILE A 104 -15.22 -11.51 5.14
CA ILE A 104 -14.14 -12.47 5.43
C ILE A 104 -14.48 -13.48 6.54
N ASN A 105 -15.57 -13.26 7.28
CA ASN A 105 -15.90 -14.02 8.49
C ASN A 105 -15.87 -15.55 8.29
N ASP A 106 -16.46 -16.03 7.20
CA ASP A 106 -16.59 -17.47 6.92
C ASP A 106 -15.30 -18.10 6.34
N GLN A 107 -14.26 -17.29 6.14
CA GLN A 107 -13.00 -17.65 5.51
C GLN A 107 -11.79 -17.38 6.42
N LEU A 108 -12.06 -17.07 7.68
CA LEU A 108 -11.04 -16.71 8.67
C LEU A 108 -10.08 -17.88 8.93
N GLN A 109 -8.79 -17.63 8.69
CA GLN A 109 -7.69 -18.56 8.96
C GLN A 109 -6.73 -18.03 10.05
N ASN A 110 -6.65 -16.71 10.24
CA ASN A 110 -5.85 -16.07 11.30
C ASN A 110 -6.72 -15.24 12.25
N PRO A 111 -7.39 -15.87 13.24
CA PRO A 111 -8.24 -15.15 14.18
C PRO A 111 -7.50 -14.16 15.08
N GLY A 112 -6.20 -14.38 15.34
CA GLY A 112 -5.35 -13.46 16.10
C GLY A 112 -5.23 -12.10 15.41
N LEU A 113 -4.79 -12.10 14.15
CA LEU A 113 -4.70 -10.88 13.33
C LEU A 113 -6.06 -10.21 13.14
N PHE A 114 -7.12 -10.99 12.95
CA PHE A 114 -8.47 -10.44 12.86
C PHE A 114 -8.86 -9.67 14.13
N GLY A 115 -8.56 -10.20 15.32
CA GLY A 115 -8.80 -9.51 16.59
C GLY A 115 -7.97 -8.23 16.76
N GLU A 116 -6.71 -8.25 16.31
CA GLU A 116 -5.84 -7.06 16.28
C GLU A 116 -6.43 -5.97 15.38
N LEU A 117 -6.80 -6.31 14.14
CA LEU A 117 -7.40 -5.39 13.17
C LEU A 117 -8.76 -4.86 13.65
N HIS A 118 -9.63 -5.74 14.16
CA HIS A 118 -10.93 -5.35 14.70
C HIS A 118 -10.78 -4.28 15.77
N THR A 119 -9.84 -4.47 16.70
CA THR A 119 -9.55 -3.49 17.76
C THR A 119 -8.95 -2.21 17.19
N TYR A 120 -7.97 -2.32 16.28
CA TYR A 120 -7.29 -1.20 15.64
C TYR A 120 -8.27 -0.25 14.94
N PHE A 121 -9.27 -0.79 14.23
CA PHE A 121 -10.27 0.01 13.50
C PHE A 121 -11.39 0.58 14.38
N GLN A 122 -11.43 0.29 15.68
CA GLN A 122 -12.33 1.01 16.61
C GLN A 122 -11.81 2.41 16.97
N GLN A 123 -10.56 2.72 16.65
CA GLN A 123 -9.98 4.02 16.98
C GLN A 123 -10.65 5.15 16.18
N PRO A 124 -10.88 6.32 16.78
CA PRO A 124 -11.40 7.49 16.06
C PRO A 124 -10.38 8.07 15.06
N VAL A 125 -9.09 7.86 15.35
CA VAL A 125 -7.96 8.19 14.48
C VAL A 125 -7.04 6.98 14.48
N LEU A 126 -6.69 6.47 13.29
CA LEU A 126 -5.86 5.28 13.16
C LEU A 126 -4.42 5.60 13.55
N LEU A 127 -4.05 5.32 14.80
CA LEU A 127 -2.69 5.40 15.31
C LEU A 127 -2.14 3.99 15.52
N LYS A 128 -0.80 3.90 15.51
CA LYS A 128 -0.10 2.64 15.71
C LYS A 128 -0.57 1.92 16.97
N GLN A 129 -0.95 0.65 16.79
CA GLN A 129 -1.31 -0.26 17.86
C GLN A 129 -0.61 -1.61 17.63
N GLY A 130 0.35 -1.92 18.51
CA GLY A 130 1.18 -3.12 18.35
C GLY A 130 1.97 -3.09 17.03
N ARG A 131 1.73 -4.08 16.17
CA ARG A 131 2.37 -4.19 14.84
C ARG A 131 1.57 -3.54 13.70
N ILE A 132 0.40 -2.95 13.98
CA ILE A 132 -0.51 -2.36 13.00
C ILE A 132 -0.45 -0.83 13.11
N GLY A 133 -0.47 -0.15 11.99
CA GLY A 133 -0.42 1.30 11.84
C GLY A 133 0.96 1.92 12.01
N THR A 134 1.02 3.18 11.63
CA THR A 134 2.11 4.13 11.92
C THR A 134 1.59 5.24 12.82
N ASP A 135 2.50 6.04 13.38
CA ASP A 135 2.13 7.24 14.16
C ASP A 135 1.68 8.42 13.26
N ASN A 136 1.57 8.20 11.94
CA ASN A 136 1.11 9.16 10.95
C ASN A 136 -0.19 8.65 10.31
N PRO A 137 -1.37 9.06 10.81
CA PRO A 137 -2.67 8.50 10.40
C PRO A 137 -2.95 8.52 8.88
N PRO A 138 -2.61 9.58 8.13
CA PRO A 138 -2.72 9.57 6.67
C PRO A 138 -2.02 8.38 5.98
N LEU A 139 -0.93 7.86 6.57
CA LEU A 139 -0.20 6.71 6.02
C LEU A 139 -0.89 5.36 6.27
N ASN A 140 -1.91 5.35 7.12
CA ASN A 140 -2.65 4.17 7.53
C ASN A 140 -3.93 3.97 6.70
N ARG A 141 -4.20 4.85 5.72
CA ARG A 141 -5.45 4.86 4.92
C ARG A 141 -5.69 3.58 4.10
N GLY A 142 -4.64 2.82 3.81
CA GLY A 142 -4.74 1.54 3.09
C GLY A 142 -4.96 0.32 3.98
N ASP A 143 -4.88 0.44 5.32
CA ASP A 143 -4.72 -0.70 6.23
C ASP A 143 -5.90 -1.68 6.21
N ALA A 144 -7.07 -1.26 5.73
CA ALA A 144 -8.22 -2.13 5.56
C ALA A 144 -7.90 -3.36 4.69
N LEU A 145 -6.92 -3.25 3.79
CA LEU A 145 -6.47 -4.39 2.99
C LEU A 145 -5.78 -5.49 3.81
N LEU A 146 -5.25 -5.19 5.00
CA LEU A 146 -4.62 -6.19 5.86
C LEU A 146 -5.60 -7.28 6.33
N TYR A 147 -6.90 -7.02 6.29
CA TYR A 147 -7.92 -8.07 6.50
C TYR A 147 -7.78 -9.23 5.51
N LEU A 148 -7.23 -9.01 4.31
CA LEU A 148 -6.93 -10.08 3.35
C LEU A 148 -6.05 -11.17 3.97
N LEU A 149 -5.03 -10.77 4.73
CA LEU A 149 -4.07 -11.69 5.38
C LEU A 149 -4.75 -12.57 6.43
N THR A 150 -5.94 -12.21 6.91
CA THR A 150 -6.69 -13.04 7.85
C THR A 150 -7.30 -14.28 7.18
N THR A 151 -7.37 -14.32 5.85
CA THR A 151 -8.05 -15.37 5.07
C THR A 151 -7.15 -16.49 4.56
N VAL A 152 -5.87 -16.50 4.97
CA VAL A 152 -4.87 -17.48 4.54
C VAL A 152 -3.99 -17.89 5.70
N ALA A 153 -3.87 -19.19 5.97
CA ALA A 153 -3.04 -19.68 7.08
C ALA A 153 -1.55 -19.50 6.78
N MET A 154 -0.80 -18.93 7.73
CA MET A 154 0.65 -18.79 7.65
C MET A 154 1.30 -18.74 9.05
N PRO A 155 2.60 -19.06 9.18
CA PRO A 155 3.32 -18.87 10.44
C PRO A 155 3.38 -17.39 10.82
N ASP A 156 3.35 -17.08 12.12
CA ASP A 156 3.47 -15.70 12.62
C ASP A 156 4.75 -15.00 12.14
N THR A 157 5.85 -15.74 12.00
CA THR A 157 7.11 -15.19 11.47
C THR A 157 7.01 -14.74 10.02
N VAL A 158 6.17 -15.38 9.20
CA VAL A 158 5.87 -14.95 7.83
C VAL A 158 4.93 -13.76 7.87
N LEU A 159 3.88 -13.83 8.70
CA LEU A 159 2.91 -12.74 8.86
C LEU A 159 3.58 -11.43 9.29
N ASP A 160 4.46 -11.47 10.29
CA ASP A 160 5.19 -10.30 10.78
C ASP A 160 6.03 -9.66 9.68
N ARG A 161 6.71 -10.47 8.85
CA ARG A 161 7.47 -9.97 7.69
C ARG A 161 6.57 -9.32 6.65
N ILE A 162 5.38 -9.88 6.40
CA ILE A 162 4.41 -9.30 5.46
C ILE A 162 3.90 -7.96 5.98
N ILE A 163 3.46 -7.89 7.24
CA ILE A 163 2.99 -6.65 7.87
C ILE A 163 4.09 -5.60 7.90
N GLN A 164 5.32 -5.98 8.24
CA GLN A 164 6.46 -5.08 8.19
C GLN A 164 6.69 -4.54 6.76
N SER A 165 6.63 -5.43 5.76
CA SER A 165 6.81 -5.04 4.35
C SER A 165 5.67 -4.14 3.84
N TRP A 166 4.44 -4.32 4.34
CA TRP A 166 3.30 -3.44 4.05
C TRP A 166 3.56 -2.00 4.49
N TYR A 167 3.99 -1.81 5.74
CA TYR A 167 4.31 -0.48 6.27
C TYR A 167 5.60 0.12 5.70
N GLN A 168 6.39 -0.66 4.98
CA GLN A 168 7.50 -0.14 4.17
C GLN A 168 7.05 0.20 2.74
N LEU A 169 6.09 -0.53 2.17
CA LEU A 169 5.62 -0.34 0.80
C LEU A 169 4.58 0.78 0.66
N VAL A 170 3.46 0.67 1.37
CA VAL A 170 2.31 1.56 1.17
C VAL A 170 2.63 2.97 1.67
N PRO A 171 3.15 3.15 2.89
CA PRO A 171 3.61 4.47 3.34
C PRO A 171 4.66 5.10 2.41
N SER A 172 5.53 4.31 1.77
CA SER A 172 6.46 4.82 0.75
C SER A 172 5.76 5.40 -0.46
N PHE A 173 4.72 4.75 -0.97
CA PHE A 173 3.92 5.28 -2.07
C PHE A 173 3.23 6.57 -1.67
N LEU A 174 2.59 6.60 -0.50
CA LEU A 174 1.85 7.76 0.01
C LEU A 174 2.77 8.94 0.26
N LEU A 175 3.89 8.73 0.95
CA LEU A 175 4.89 9.77 1.18
C LEU A 175 5.47 10.29 -0.12
N LEU A 176 5.76 9.42 -1.10
CA LEU A 176 6.28 9.87 -2.38
C LEU A 176 5.25 10.68 -3.15
N ASP A 177 3.97 10.29 -3.16
CA ASP A 177 2.87 11.08 -3.74
C ASP A 177 2.84 12.47 -3.12
N ASP A 178 2.73 12.54 -1.80
CA ASP A 178 2.65 13.79 -1.04
C ASP A 178 3.91 14.67 -1.22
N ILE A 179 5.09 14.05 -1.33
CA ILE A 179 6.36 14.73 -1.64
C ILE A 179 6.37 15.22 -3.10
N MET A 180 5.75 14.46 -4.01
CA MET A 180 5.69 14.78 -5.42
C MET A 180 4.73 15.94 -5.70
N ASP A 181 3.62 16.00 -4.95
CA ASP A 181 2.48 16.91 -5.16
C ASP A 181 2.43 18.05 -4.13
N PHE A 182 3.50 18.21 -3.34
CA PHE A 182 3.66 19.20 -2.26
C PHE A 182 3.18 20.64 -2.55
N GLN A 183 3.27 21.15 -3.79
CA GLN A 183 2.73 22.48 -4.13
C GLN A 183 1.21 22.50 -4.18
N GLU A 184 0.60 21.52 -4.82
CA GLU A 184 -0.85 21.43 -5.00
C GLU A 184 -1.51 21.19 -3.64
N ASP A 185 -0.94 20.30 -2.82
CA ASP A 185 -1.49 19.95 -1.50
C ASP A 185 -1.42 21.10 -0.48
N LYS A 186 -0.39 21.94 -0.57
CA LYS A 186 -0.27 23.12 0.29
C LYS A 186 -1.37 24.15 0.01
N GLU A 187 -1.87 24.19 -1.23
CA GLU A 187 -2.91 25.12 -1.66
C GLU A 187 -4.32 24.59 -1.38
N THR A 188 -4.52 23.27 -1.32
CA THR A 188 -5.84 22.62 -1.20
C THR A 188 -6.23 22.17 0.22
N GLN A 189 -5.31 22.15 1.20
CA GLN A 189 -5.53 21.64 2.57
C GLN A 189 -6.02 20.18 2.64
N GLU A 190 -5.69 19.35 1.64
CA GLU A 190 -6.04 17.93 1.66
C GLU A 190 -5.27 17.16 2.75
N GLU A 191 -5.82 16.00 3.15
CA GLU A 191 -5.19 15.13 4.14
C GLU A 191 -3.89 14.53 3.58
N ASN A 192 -2.76 15.09 4.01
CA ASN A 192 -1.43 14.76 3.53
C ASN A 192 -0.53 14.34 4.73
N SER A 193 0.28 13.31 4.55
CA SER A 193 1.19 12.77 5.57
C SER A 193 2.29 13.76 6.02
N LEU A 194 2.62 14.75 5.20
CA LEU A 194 3.54 15.84 5.48
C LEU A 194 2.95 16.88 6.44
N SER A 195 1.63 16.94 6.62
CA SER A 195 0.99 17.80 7.63
C SER A 195 1.53 17.50 9.04
N LEU A 196 1.86 16.23 9.32
CA LEU A 196 2.45 15.81 10.59
C LEU A 196 3.92 16.25 10.75
N TYR A 197 4.70 16.20 9.67
CA TYR A 197 6.12 16.57 9.71
C TYR A 197 6.33 18.09 9.60
N GLY A 198 5.34 18.80 9.05
CA GLY A 198 5.36 20.22 8.76
C GLY A 198 5.81 20.52 7.32
N TYR A 199 5.27 21.59 6.75
CA TYR A 199 5.61 22.06 5.40
C TYR A 199 6.91 22.90 5.35
N THR A 200 7.81 22.71 6.31
CA THR A 200 9.14 23.35 6.34
C THR A 200 10.20 22.43 5.72
N ALA A 201 11.39 22.97 5.44
CA ALA A 201 12.52 22.17 5.00
C ALA A 201 12.84 21.02 5.96
N GLU A 202 12.75 21.26 7.27
CA GLU A 202 12.96 20.24 8.30
C GLU A 202 11.90 19.14 8.25
N GLY A 203 10.62 19.50 8.04
CA GLY A 203 9.55 18.53 7.91
C GLY A 203 9.70 17.66 6.67
N VAL A 204 10.03 18.26 5.53
CA VAL A 204 10.33 17.54 4.29
C VAL A 204 11.56 16.63 4.44
N LYS A 205 12.61 17.08 5.14
CA LYS A 205 13.78 16.24 5.46
C LYS A 205 13.39 15.03 6.30
N LYS A 206 12.56 15.19 7.34
CA LYS A 206 12.05 14.07 8.14
C LYS A 206 11.22 13.08 7.30
N ALA A 207 10.36 13.58 6.42
CA ALA A 207 9.58 12.71 5.54
C ALA A 207 10.47 11.90 4.59
N ILE A 208 11.52 12.51 4.06
CA ILE A 208 12.56 11.84 3.25
C ILE A 208 13.28 10.77 4.06
N GLU A 209 13.69 11.08 5.30
CA GLU A 209 14.36 10.11 6.18
C GLU A 209 13.48 8.89 6.46
N VAL A 210 12.18 9.10 6.71
CA VAL A 210 11.20 8.00 6.88
C VAL A 210 11.06 7.18 5.60
N ALA A 211 10.94 7.83 4.44
CA ALA A 211 10.86 7.14 3.15
C ALA A 211 12.13 6.32 2.88
N GLU A 212 13.32 6.87 3.11
CA GLU A 212 14.59 6.17 2.93
C GLU A 212 14.75 4.97 3.88
N ALA A 213 14.29 5.09 5.13
CA ALA A 213 14.25 3.98 6.07
C ALA A 213 13.32 2.87 5.59
N ASN A 214 12.14 3.23 5.05
CA ASN A 214 11.21 2.27 4.46
C ASN A 214 11.85 1.56 3.26
N PHE A 215 12.55 2.29 2.38
CA PHE A 215 13.23 1.69 1.22
C PHE A 215 14.31 0.72 1.66
N ALA A 216 15.12 1.08 2.65
CA ALA A 216 16.13 0.18 3.21
C ALA A 216 15.51 -1.09 3.79
N GLY A 217 14.34 -0.96 4.43
CA GLY A 217 13.52 -2.08 4.86
C GLY A 217 13.09 -2.99 3.70
N LEU A 218 12.54 -2.43 2.63
CA LEU A 218 12.14 -3.18 1.44
C LEU A 218 13.31 -3.91 0.80
N GLU A 219 14.53 -3.34 0.81
CA GLU A 219 15.71 -3.98 0.22
C GLU A 219 16.07 -5.31 0.89
N THR A 220 15.68 -5.51 2.15
CA THR A 220 15.91 -6.78 2.84
C THR A 220 15.12 -7.94 2.23
N LEU A 221 13.97 -7.63 1.61
CA LEU A 221 13.06 -8.62 1.02
C LEU A 221 13.10 -8.60 -0.51
N ASN A 222 13.14 -7.40 -1.10
CA ASN A 222 13.23 -7.16 -2.53
C ASN A 222 14.24 -6.01 -2.79
N PRO A 223 15.53 -6.34 -3.00
CA PRO A 223 16.58 -5.34 -3.26
C PRO A 223 16.34 -4.47 -4.49
N VAL A 224 15.62 -5.00 -5.50
CA VAL A 224 15.34 -4.26 -6.73
C VAL A 224 14.28 -3.20 -6.46
N LEU A 225 13.22 -3.54 -5.72
CA LEU A 225 12.15 -2.62 -5.36
C LEU A 225 12.62 -1.47 -4.48
N GLY A 226 13.44 -1.74 -3.46
CA GLY A 226 13.98 -0.68 -2.62
C GLY A 226 14.87 0.30 -3.40
N ARG A 227 15.72 -0.22 -4.30
CA ARG A 227 16.50 0.63 -5.23
C ARG A 227 15.62 1.42 -6.20
N TYR A 228 14.52 0.83 -6.67
CA TYR A 228 13.56 1.52 -7.53
C TYR A 228 13.01 2.77 -6.85
N PHE A 229 12.54 2.64 -5.60
CA PHE A 229 12.04 3.79 -4.84
C PHE A 229 13.11 4.82 -4.52
N ARG A 230 14.34 4.41 -4.15
CA ARG A 230 15.48 5.34 -4.00
C ARG A 230 15.71 6.15 -5.27
N ASN A 231 15.76 5.48 -6.43
CA ASN A 231 15.95 6.14 -7.72
C ASN A 231 14.83 7.12 -8.06
N LEU A 232 13.58 6.81 -7.71
CA LEU A 232 12.46 7.74 -7.88
C LEU A 232 12.65 8.99 -7.01
N LEU A 233 12.95 8.81 -5.73
CA LEU A 233 13.18 9.91 -4.80
C LEU A 233 14.37 10.76 -5.22
N ASP A 234 15.49 10.15 -5.61
CA ASP A 234 16.69 10.86 -6.04
C ASP A 234 16.44 11.71 -7.28
N ARG A 235 15.69 11.19 -8.26
CA ARG A 235 15.26 11.97 -9.42
C ARG A 235 14.42 13.18 -9.01
N LYS A 236 13.50 13.00 -8.04
CA LYS A 236 12.66 14.10 -7.55
C LYS A 236 13.49 15.15 -6.80
N LYS A 237 14.45 14.73 -5.97
CA LYS A 237 15.41 15.62 -5.29
C LYS A 237 16.23 16.48 -6.25
N GLN A 238 16.44 16.03 -7.51
CA GLN A 238 17.15 16.82 -8.51
C GLN A 238 16.32 17.94 -9.15
N THR A 239 14.99 17.95 -8.95
CA THR A 239 14.12 18.99 -9.53
C THR A 239 14.39 20.36 -8.90
N PRO A 240 14.29 21.47 -9.68
CA PRO A 240 14.59 22.81 -9.17
C PRO A 240 13.78 23.19 -7.93
N TYR A 241 12.51 22.81 -7.92
CA TYR A 241 11.59 23.08 -6.82
C TYR A 241 12.03 22.39 -5.52
N PHE A 242 12.33 21.10 -5.60
CA PHE A 242 12.72 20.33 -4.42
C PHE A 242 14.08 20.78 -3.86
N LYS A 243 15.02 21.16 -4.74
CA LYS A 243 16.26 21.82 -4.34
C LYS A 243 16.01 23.14 -3.61
N HIS A 244 15.01 23.91 -4.03
CA HIS A 244 14.66 25.16 -3.36
C HIS A 244 14.14 24.91 -1.93
N ILE A 245 13.26 23.92 -1.73
CA ILE A 245 12.76 23.53 -0.40
C ILE A 245 13.87 23.00 0.50
N LEU A 246 14.80 22.19 -0.02
CA LEU A 246 15.83 21.58 0.84
C LEU A 246 16.90 22.58 1.31
N ASN A 247 17.07 23.68 0.58
CA ASN A 247 18.10 24.69 0.80
C ASN A 247 17.61 25.96 1.51
N ASN A 248 16.31 26.17 1.67
CA ASN A 248 15.72 27.35 2.33
C ASN A 248 14.68 26.91 3.37
#